data_AF-A0A2G9Z509-F1
#
_entry.id   AF-A0A2G9Z509-F1
#
_cell.length_a   1.000
_cell.length_b   1.000
_cell.length_c   1.000
_cell.angle_alpha   90.00
_cell.angle_beta   90.00
_cell.angle_gamma   90.00
#
_symmetry.space_group_name_H-M   'P 1'
#
loop_
_entity.id
_entity.type
_entity.pdbx_description
1 polymer ?
#
loop_
_entity_poly.entity_id
_entity_poly.type
_entity_poly.pdbx_seq_one_letter_code
_entity_poly.pdbx_strand_id
1 'polypeptide(L)'
;AIEKTKKFNGLYHVLGGVIEPVVNNDKLKIGELEQRVRDNSISEIILAMNPTTEGDATALYVARALKESRIPVTRLARGLSTGGDIEYADELTLGSAILNRK
;
A
#
# COMPACT_ATOMS: atom_id res chain seq x y z
N ALA A 1 -8.87 -6.70 7.74
CA ALA A 1 -7.99 -7.89 7.58
C ALA A 1 -6.74 -7.77 8.44
N ILE A 2 -5.98 -6.68 8.32
CA ILE A 2 -4.73 -6.43 9.07
C ILE A 2 -4.94 -6.55 10.59
N GLU A 3 -5.98 -5.94 11.16
CA GLU A 3 -6.28 -6.02 12.61
C GLU A 3 -6.40 -7.46 13.13
N LYS A 4 -6.94 -8.38 12.32
CA LYS A 4 -7.10 -9.80 12.71
C LYS A 4 -5.75 -10.47 12.98
N THR A 5 -4.67 -9.96 12.39
CA THR A 5 -3.32 -10.51 12.63
C THR A 5 -2.81 -10.19 14.03
N LYS A 6 -3.32 -9.13 14.69
CA LYS A 6 -2.78 -8.60 15.96
C LYS A 6 -1.27 -8.33 15.92
N LYS A 7 -0.73 -8.06 14.73
CA LYS A 7 0.71 -7.78 14.49
C LYS A 7 1.01 -6.33 14.15
N PHE A 8 -0.01 -5.50 13.97
CA PHE A 8 0.15 -4.09 13.64
C PHE A 8 -0.32 -3.23 14.82
N ASN A 9 0.54 -2.34 15.28
CA ASN A 9 0.27 -1.44 16.43
C ASN A 9 0.17 0.03 16.01
N GLY A 10 0.07 0.30 14.71
CA GLY A 10 -0.09 1.65 14.17
C GLY A 10 -1.55 2.04 13.98
N LEU A 11 -1.76 3.16 13.31
CA LEU A 11 -3.11 3.63 12.97
C LEU A 11 -3.42 3.40 11.49
N TYR A 12 -4.71 3.33 11.17
CA TYR A 12 -5.19 3.17 9.81
C TYR A 12 -5.67 4.48 9.21
N HIS A 13 -5.46 4.65 7.91
CA HIS A 13 -6.14 5.63 7.07
C HIS A 13 -6.84 4.89 5.93
N VAL A 14 -8.14 5.11 5.75
CA VAL A 14 -8.94 4.43 4.73
C VAL A 14 -9.23 5.42 3.61
N LEU A 15 -8.67 5.14 2.43
CA LEU A 15 -8.80 6.03 1.26
C LEU A 15 -10.22 6.04 0.66
N GLY A 16 -11.02 5.00 0.90
CA GLY A 16 -12.39 4.89 0.37
C GLY A 16 -12.47 4.34 -1.05
N GLY A 17 -11.34 3.95 -1.66
CA GLY A 17 -11.29 3.35 -3.00
C GLY A 17 -9.86 3.28 -3.53
N VAL A 18 -9.76 3.03 -4.83
CA VAL A 18 -8.53 3.10 -5.63
C VAL A 18 -8.73 4.09 -6.77
N ILE A 19 -7.63 4.60 -7.33
CA ILE A 19 -7.63 5.44 -8.52
C ILE A 19 -8.03 4.59 -9.72
N GLU A 20 -9.10 4.99 -10.38
CA GLU A 20 -9.56 4.39 -11.63
C GLU A 20 -9.33 5.38 -12.79
N PRO A 21 -8.85 4.92 -13.96
CA PRO A 21 -8.55 5.81 -15.09
C PRO A 21 -9.77 6.57 -15.64
N VAL A 22 -10.96 5.98 -15.50
CA VAL A 22 -12.19 6.40 -16.19
C VAL A 22 -13.14 7.15 -15.24
N VAL A 23 -12.92 7.08 -13.92
CA VAL A 23 -13.82 7.63 -12.91
C VAL A 23 -13.18 8.84 -12.24
N ASN A 24 -13.99 9.85 -11.92
CA ASN A 24 -13.52 10.99 -11.14
C ASN A 24 -13.11 10.53 -9.72
N ASN A 25 -11.82 10.73 -9.39
CA ASN A 25 -11.17 10.25 -8.18
C ASN A 25 -11.41 11.15 -6.94
N ASP A 26 -12.30 12.15 -7.04
CA ASP A 26 -12.66 13.09 -5.97
C ASP A 26 -13.19 12.42 -4.69
N LYS A 27 -13.55 11.13 -4.74
CA LYS A 27 -14.00 10.38 -3.56
C LYS A 27 -12.85 9.86 -2.68
N LEU A 28 -11.61 9.91 -3.16
CA LEU A 28 -10.47 9.39 -2.41
C LEU A 28 -10.01 10.38 -1.35
N LYS A 29 -9.86 9.89 -0.12
CA LYS A 29 -9.47 10.68 1.06
C LYS A 29 -7.97 10.96 1.12
N ILE A 30 -7.38 11.38 0.01
CA ILE A 30 -5.94 11.64 -0.10
C ILE A 30 -5.59 12.98 0.55
N GLY A 31 -6.40 14.03 0.33
CA GLY A 31 -6.19 15.33 1.00
C GLY A 31 -6.27 15.22 2.54
N GLU A 32 -7.18 14.40 3.06
CA GLU A 32 -7.26 14.10 4.50
C GLU A 32 -6.00 13.38 5.01
N LEU A 33 -5.44 12.47 4.22
CA LEU A 33 -4.18 11.80 4.54
C LEU A 33 -3.03 12.80 4.62
N GLU A 34 -2.91 13.68 3.63
CA GLU A 34 -1.87 14.71 3.61
C GLU A 34 -1.98 15.64 4.82
N GLN A 35 -3.20 16.07 5.16
CA GLN A 35 -3.43 16.90 6.34
C GLN A 35 -3.02 16.17 7.62
N ARG A 36 -3.43 14.91 7.77
CA ARG A 36 -3.05 14.07 8.92
C ARG A 36 -1.54 13.91 9.02
N VAL A 37 -0.85 13.78 7.90
CA VAL A 37 0.61 13.68 7.83
C VAL A 37 1.29 14.98 8.25
N ARG A 38 0.71 16.14 7.93
CA ARG A 38 1.21 17.45 8.39
C ARG A 38 1.00 17.68 9.88
N ASP A 39 -0.16 17.27 10.40
CA ASP A 39 -0.58 17.61 11.77
C ASP A 39 0.00 16.69 12.85
N ASN A 40 0.54 15.53 12.45
CA ASN A 40 1.01 14.51 13.38
C ASN A 40 2.47 14.14 13.11
N SER A 41 3.20 13.80 14.17
CA SER A 41 4.53 13.20 14.04
C SER A 41 4.41 11.73 13.68
N ILE A 42 4.55 11.41 12.38
CA ILE A 42 4.47 10.04 11.85
C ILE A 42 5.88 9.54 11.54
N SER A 43 6.21 8.35 12.03
CA SER A 43 7.52 7.71 11.79
C SER A 43 7.61 6.96 10.46
N GLU A 44 6.49 6.42 9.98
CA GLU A 44 6.41 5.62 8.75
C GLU A 44 4.98 5.59 8.22
N ILE A 45 4.85 5.52 6.89
CA ILE A 45 3.58 5.32 6.19
C ILE A 45 3.67 4.02 5.39
N ILE A 46 2.82 3.05 5.72
CA ILE A 46 2.78 1.75 5.04
C ILE A 46 1.62 1.74 4.03
N LEU A 47 1.94 1.62 2.74
CA LEU A 47 0.96 1.48 1.68
C LEU A 47 0.45 0.04 1.63
N ALA A 48 -0.78 -0.16 2.09
CA ALA A 48 -1.44 -1.46 2.23
C ALA A 48 -2.58 -1.68 1.21
N MET A 49 -2.42 -1.17 0.00
CA MET A 49 -3.37 -1.39 -1.10
C MET A 49 -3.19 -2.78 -1.72
N ASN A 50 -4.27 -3.32 -2.30
CA ASN A 50 -4.23 -4.60 -3.01
C ASN A 50 -3.18 -4.60 -4.13
N PRO A 51 -2.54 -5.76 -4.41
CA PRO A 51 -1.55 -5.89 -5.48
C PRO A 51 -2.24 -6.01 -6.86
N THR A 52 -3.10 -5.06 -7.21
CA THR A 52 -3.72 -4.94 -8.54
C THR A 52 -3.16 -3.72 -9.26
N THR A 53 -3.39 -3.61 -10.56
CA THR A 53 -2.98 -2.45 -11.38
C THR A 53 -3.46 -1.12 -10.77
N GLU A 54 -4.72 -1.06 -10.34
CA GLU A 54 -5.34 0.14 -9.75
C GLU A 54 -4.75 0.42 -8.37
N GLY A 55 -4.56 -0.62 -7.55
CA GLY A 55 -3.89 -0.50 -6.26
C GLY A 55 -2.45 0.01 -6.41
N ASP A 56 -1.78 -0.36 -7.49
CA ASP A 56 -0.40 0.06 -7.80
C ASP A 56 -0.32 1.49 -8.25
N ALA A 57 -1.21 1.89 -9.15
CA ALA A 57 -1.36 3.27 -9.56
C ALA A 57 -1.67 4.17 -8.37
N THR A 58 -2.60 3.75 -7.50
CA THR A 58 -2.98 4.48 -6.29
C THR A 58 -1.82 4.61 -5.31
N ALA A 59 -1.08 3.53 -5.07
CA ALA A 59 0.09 3.55 -4.20
C ALA A 59 1.18 4.49 -4.72
N LEU A 60 1.45 4.44 -6.02
CA LEU A 60 2.41 5.34 -6.64
C LEU A 60 1.97 6.81 -6.52
N TYR A 61 0.67 7.08 -6.71
CA TYR A 61 0.12 8.42 -6.58
C TYR A 61 0.24 8.94 -5.13
N VAL A 62 -0.18 8.15 -4.14
CA VAL A 62 -0.07 8.52 -2.72
C VAL A 62 1.38 8.71 -2.31
N ALA A 63 2.30 7.85 -2.75
CA ALA A 63 3.74 8.02 -2.49
C ALA A 63 4.27 9.35 -3.04
N ARG A 64 3.82 9.77 -4.23
CA ARG A 64 4.20 11.06 -4.83
C ARG A 64 3.62 12.25 -4.07
N ALA A 65 2.35 12.17 -3.67
CA ALA A 65 1.67 13.19 -2.87
C ALA A 65 2.40 13.45 -1.54
N LEU A 66 2.92 12.38 -0.92
CA LEU A 66 3.62 12.44 0.37
C LEU A 66 5.12 12.72 0.27
N LYS A 67 5.67 12.90 -0.94
CA LYS A 67 7.13 13.00 -1.16
C LYS A 67 7.79 14.12 -0.34
N GLU A 68 7.12 15.26 -0.21
CA GLU A 68 7.64 16.43 0.51
C GLU A 68 7.62 16.27 2.04
N SER A 69 6.87 15.29 2.56
CA SER A 69 6.80 15.03 4.01
C SER A 69 8.09 14.46 4.59
N ARG A 70 8.99 13.94 3.74
CA ARG A 70 10.24 13.23 4.13
C ARG A 70 10.04 12.04 5.07
N ILE A 71 8.81 11.57 5.25
CA ILE A 71 8.49 10.39 6.05
C ILE A 71 8.77 9.15 5.20
N PRO A 72 9.39 8.10 5.76
CA PRO A 72 9.53 6.82 5.08
C PRO A 72 8.17 6.29 4.61
N VAL A 73 8.01 6.13 3.30
CA VAL A 73 6.85 5.47 2.70
C VAL A 73 7.27 4.07 2.26
N THR A 74 6.69 3.06 2.88
CA THR A 74 6.96 1.65 2.58
C THR A 74 5.71 0.98 2.02
N ARG A 75 5.86 -0.25 1.53
CA ARG A 75 4.76 -1.03 0.97
C ARG A 75 4.76 -2.43 1.56
N LEU A 76 3.57 -3.00 1.76
CA LEU A 76 3.48 -4.40 2.14
C LEU A 76 4.19 -5.28 1.11
N ALA A 77 4.92 -6.27 1.62
CA ALA A 77 5.66 -7.21 0.80
C ALA A 77 4.72 -7.98 -0.13
N ARG A 78 5.24 -8.30 -1.32
CA ARG A 78 4.61 -9.21 -2.28
C ARG A 78 5.46 -10.44 -2.44
N GLY A 79 4.80 -11.57 -2.63
CA GLY A 79 5.46 -12.85 -2.82
C GLY A 79 4.55 -13.99 -2.44
N LEU A 80 5.16 -15.17 -2.31
CA LEU A 80 4.47 -16.41 -2.03
C LEU A 80 3.81 -16.39 -0.66
N SER A 81 2.56 -16.83 -0.61
CA SER A 81 1.86 -17.09 0.63
C SER A 81 2.40 -18.35 1.30
N THR A 82 2.41 -18.37 2.64
CA THR A 82 2.77 -19.57 3.39
C THR A 82 1.77 -20.69 3.12
N GLY A 83 2.25 -21.87 2.74
CA GLY A 83 1.42 -23.03 2.44
C GLY A 83 0.82 -23.05 1.03
N GLY A 84 1.17 -22.08 0.17
CA GLY A 84 0.90 -22.16 -1.26
C GLY A 84 1.92 -23.05 -1.98
N ASP A 85 1.48 -23.73 -3.04
CA ASP A 85 2.38 -24.47 -3.92
C ASP A 85 3.06 -23.52 -4.90
N ILE A 86 4.35 -23.74 -5.15
CA ILE A 86 5.13 -22.95 -6.12
C ILE A 86 4.62 -23.20 -7.54
N GLU A 87 4.17 -24.42 -7.85
CA GLU A 87 3.68 -24.78 -9.20
C GLU A 87 2.41 -24.01 -9.60
N TYR A 88 1.65 -23.51 -8.63
CA TYR A 88 0.42 -22.75 -8.86
C TYR A 88 0.59 -21.24 -8.69
N ALA A 89 1.79 -20.77 -8.39
CA ALA A 89 2.07 -19.34 -8.26
C ALA A 89 2.25 -18.69 -9.63
N ASP A 90 1.69 -17.50 -9.82
CA ASP A 90 1.88 -16.73 -11.04
C ASP A 90 3.30 -16.14 -11.13
N GLU A 91 3.73 -15.83 -12.35
CA GLU A 91 5.06 -15.31 -12.64
C GLU A 91 5.38 -13.99 -11.92
N LEU A 92 4.38 -13.12 -11.72
CA LEU A 92 4.58 -11.84 -11.04
C LEU A 92 4.85 -12.07 -9.55
N THR A 93 4.09 -12.96 -8.92
CA THR A 93 4.29 -13.36 -7.52
C THR A 93 5.65 -14.03 -7.33
N LEU A 94 6.03 -14.96 -8.21
CA LEU A 94 7.33 -15.64 -8.16
C LEU A 94 8.49 -14.66 -8.37
N GLY A 95 8.40 -13.81 -9.39
CA GLY A 95 9.40 -12.77 -9.66
C GLY A 95 9.56 -11.82 -8.48
N SER A 96 8.46 -11.41 -7.85
CA SER A 96 8.50 -10.55 -6.67
C SER A 96 9.16 -11.23 -5.46
N ALA A 97 8.89 -12.52 -5.24
CA ALA A 97 9.52 -13.30 -4.17
C ALA A 97 11.04 -13.44 -4.39
N ILE A 98 11.49 -13.64 -5.64
CA ILE A 98 12.92 -13.75 -5.99
C ILE A 98 13.65 -12.42 -5.80
N LEU A 99 13.05 -11.31 -6.26
CA LEU A 99 13.64 -9.97 -6.18
C LEU A 99 13.76 -9.48 -4.74
N ASN A 100 12.78 -9.81 -3.89
CA ASN A 100 12.74 -9.37 -2.49
C ASN A 100 13.22 -10.44 -1.51
N ARG A 101 13.95 -11.47 -1.99
CA ARG A 101 14.56 -12.46 -1.10
C ARG A 101 15.52 -11.77 -0.14
N LYS A 102 15.47 -12.15 1.14
CA LYS A 102 16.42 -11.70 2.15
C LYS A 102 17.59 -12.65 2.27
#